data_AF-C7D887-F1
#
_entry.id   AF-C7D887-F1
#
_cell.length_a   1.000
_cell.length_b   1.000
_cell.length_c   1.000
_cell.angle_alpha   90.00
_cell.angle_beta   90.00
_cell.angle_gamma   90.00
#
_symmetry.space_group_name_H-M   'P 1'
#
loop_
_entity.id
_entity.type
_entity.pdbx_description
1 polymer ?
#
loop_
_entity_poly.entity_id
_entity_poly.type
_entity_poly.pdbx_seq_one_letter_code
_entity_poly.pdbx_strand_id
1 'polypeptide(L)'
;MLHEVQAMNDAVTAGCVSAQKLPSRIPSPLQEYAEGRLEGQAGPAWLDGQGIDQACRAVHILGGLMTYGSAQRAAEMTEDMWDEAGRTGWPVVRDGEDAIREIISTQLLSAIKKNGHPSPRNAFGMLYGWLFASKLSKDPGPIRDIVRDVIVDNVPLVPGQMLLGKQITTPRFASITSIAKAEHLHSKTLTKILELAGVINETEPLKGAPNVVADYAKAKPLIERAKHATPVTRVPDMLSASRPLVAALIELGQLRRIQDHDELKSKVGKAIDGRSIDEVLKFIEGRFEVLDVIPVGHVHLAKAAEKTRVTLLAILELLFGQHLKNVYRLKDHHGFEAVMVSPTEIMKCIEDPPDNASDEIRFWMG
;
A
#
# COMPACT_ATOMS: atom_id res chain seq x y z
N MET A 1 -44.54 29.53 -17.05
CA MET A 1 -45.42 29.16 -15.92
C MET A 1 -46.83 28.75 -16.34
N LEU A 2 -47.72 29.63 -16.83
CA LEU A 2 -49.10 29.20 -17.22
C LEU A 2 -49.14 28.07 -18.26
N HIS A 3 -48.30 28.14 -19.30
CA HIS A 3 -48.21 27.09 -20.32
C HIS A 3 -47.68 25.74 -19.80
N GLU A 4 -46.78 25.73 -18.81
CA GLU A 4 -46.21 24.50 -18.25
C GLU A 4 -47.18 23.82 -17.29
N VAL A 5 -47.89 24.60 -16.48
CA VAL A 5 -48.93 24.09 -15.58
C VAL A 5 -50.11 23.53 -16.39
N GLN A 6 -50.50 24.20 -17.48
CA GLN A 6 -51.55 23.72 -18.37
C GLN A 6 -51.14 22.40 -19.06
N ALA A 7 -49.93 22.31 -19.59
CA ALA A 7 -49.41 21.09 -20.21
C ALA A 7 -49.31 19.92 -19.21
N MET A 8 -48.99 20.20 -17.95
CA MET A 8 -48.99 19.21 -16.88
C MET A 8 -50.41 18.70 -16.60
N ASN A 9 -51.42 19.58 -16.62
CA ASN A 9 -52.80 19.20 -16.40
C ASN A 9 -53.35 18.30 -17.51
N ASP A 10 -52.99 18.59 -18.76
CA ASP A 10 -53.37 17.76 -19.91
C ASP A 10 -52.70 16.38 -19.86
N ALA A 11 -51.42 16.33 -19.47
CA ALA A 11 -50.68 15.08 -19.28
C ALA A 11 -51.26 14.23 -18.13
N VAL A 12 -51.62 14.86 -17.00
CA VAL A 12 -52.28 14.20 -15.86
C VAL A 12 -53.63 13.64 -16.29
N THR A 13 -54.44 14.42 -17.01
CA THR A 13 -55.76 14.00 -17.49
C THR A 13 -55.65 12.80 -18.43
N ALA A 14 -54.72 12.84 -19.38
CA ALA A 14 -54.45 11.71 -20.27
C ALA A 14 -53.98 10.47 -19.50
N GLY A 15 -53.12 10.66 -18.48
CA GLY A 15 -52.68 9.60 -17.58
C GLY A 15 -53.82 8.94 -16.82
N CYS A 16 -54.74 9.74 -16.25
CA CYS A 16 -55.90 9.23 -15.51
C CYS A 16 -56.82 8.37 -16.38
N VAL A 17 -57.04 8.74 -17.66
CA VAL A 17 -57.85 7.95 -18.60
C VAL A 17 -57.18 6.61 -18.93
N SER A 18 -55.86 6.60 -19.10
CA SER A 18 -55.09 5.36 -19.33
C SER A 18 -55.09 4.44 -18.10
N ALA A 19 -54.96 5.02 -16.90
CA ALA A 19 -54.88 4.30 -15.64
C ALA A 19 -56.13 3.47 -15.31
N GLN A 20 -57.33 3.89 -15.76
CA GLN A 20 -58.58 3.14 -15.56
C GLN A 20 -58.57 1.72 -16.14
N LYS A 21 -57.66 1.43 -17.09
CA LYS A 21 -57.51 0.11 -17.71
C LYS A 21 -56.39 -0.73 -17.10
N LEU A 22 -55.66 -0.20 -16.12
CA LEU A 22 -54.58 -0.90 -15.44
C LEU A 22 -55.07 -1.55 -14.15
N PRO A 23 -54.50 -2.70 -13.74
CA PRO A 23 -54.81 -3.30 -12.45
C PRO A 23 -54.40 -2.35 -11.31
N SER A 24 -55.28 -2.20 -10.32
CA SER A 24 -54.98 -1.45 -9.10
C SER A 24 -53.80 -2.07 -8.35
N ARG A 25 -52.96 -1.22 -7.78
CA ARG A 25 -51.74 -1.61 -7.07
C ARG A 25 -51.68 -0.89 -5.73
N ILE A 26 -51.11 -1.57 -4.73
CA ILE A 26 -50.83 -0.94 -3.44
C ILE A 26 -49.70 0.07 -3.66
N PRO A 27 -49.81 1.33 -3.20
CA PRO A 27 -48.72 2.29 -3.25
C PRO A 27 -47.41 1.69 -2.72
N SER A 28 -46.28 2.05 -3.33
CA SER A 28 -44.99 1.68 -2.77
C SER A 28 -44.67 2.56 -1.55
N PRO A 29 -43.89 2.05 -0.58
CA PRO A 29 -43.47 2.87 0.56
C PRO A 29 -42.76 4.17 0.15
N LEU A 30 -42.09 4.18 -1.02
CA LEU A 30 -41.48 5.37 -1.57
C LEU A 30 -42.52 6.40 -2.05
N GLN A 31 -43.64 5.95 -2.63
CA GLN A 31 -44.76 6.81 -3.01
C GLN A 31 -45.43 7.39 -1.77
N GLU A 32 -45.72 6.57 -0.76
CA GLU A 32 -46.29 7.01 0.52
C GLU A 32 -45.40 8.06 1.19
N TYR A 33 -44.08 7.83 1.19
CA TYR A 33 -43.12 8.82 1.68
C TYR A 33 -43.12 10.11 0.87
N ALA A 34 -43.19 10.04 -0.47
CA ALA A 34 -43.21 11.23 -1.30
C ALA A 34 -44.47 12.07 -1.06
N GLU A 35 -45.63 11.43 -0.95
CA GLU A 35 -46.91 12.06 -0.61
C GLU A 35 -46.84 12.68 0.79
N GLY A 36 -46.46 11.90 1.81
CA GLY A 36 -46.33 12.38 3.18
C GLY A 36 -45.36 13.56 3.29
N ARG A 37 -44.22 13.52 2.58
CA ARG A 37 -43.25 14.62 2.57
C ARG A 37 -43.80 15.89 1.92
N LEU A 38 -44.60 15.77 0.86
CA LEU A 38 -45.29 16.91 0.25
C LEU A 38 -46.36 17.50 1.17
N GLU A 39 -46.95 16.69 2.05
CA GLU A 39 -47.87 17.10 3.12
C GLU A 39 -47.15 17.65 4.36
N GLY A 40 -45.82 17.67 4.38
CA GLY A 40 -45.01 18.17 5.50
C GLY A 40 -44.80 17.15 6.62
N GLN A 41 -45.07 15.87 6.38
CA GLN A 41 -44.75 14.79 7.31
C GLN A 41 -43.24 14.51 7.30
N ALA A 42 -42.70 14.19 8.47
CA ALA A 42 -41.30 13.78 8.61
C ALA A 42 -41.11 12.32 8.16
N GLY A 43 -40.08 12.08 7.38
CA GLY A 43 -39.65 10.76 6.94
C GLY A 43 -38.30 10.35 7.55
N PRO A 44 -37.65 9.32 6.97
CA PRO A 44 -36.31 8.92 7.36
C PRO A 44 -35.28 10.05 7.20
N ALA A 45 -34.44 10.26 8.21
CA ALA A 45 -33.53 11.41 8.27
C ALA A 45 -32.61 11.55 7.05
N TRP A 46 -32.11 10.44 6.50
CA TRP A 46 -31.26 10.47 5.31
C TRP A 46 -32.00 10.93 4.04
N LEU A 47 -33.29 10.58 3.92
CA LEU A 47 -34.12 11.02 2.80
C LEU A 47 -34.54 12.49 2.98
N ASP A 48 -34.85 12.90 4.21
CA ASP A 48 -35.28 14.27 4.53
C ASP A 48 -34.15 15.31 4.45
N GLY A 49 -32.90 14.89 4.63
CA GLY A 49 -31.71 15.76 4.56
C GLY A 49 -31.33 16.26 3.15
N GLN A 50 -32.09 15.92 2.11
CA GLN A 50 -31.80 16.21 0.70
C GLN A 50 -33.09 16.53 -0.06
N GLY A 51 -33.00 17.01 -1.31
CA GLY A 51 -34.17 17.27 -2.15
C GLY A 51 -35.02 16.01 -2.39
N ILE A 52 -36.34 16.15 -2.47
CA ILE A 52 -37.25 15.00 -2.69
C ILE A 52 -36.93 14.25 -3.99
N ASP A 53 -36.51 14.97 -5.04
CA ASP A 53 -36.08 14.38 -6.31
C ASP A 53 -34.77 13.60 -6.17
N GLN A 54 -33.81 14.12 -5.39
CA GLN A 54 -32.56 13.41 -5.07
C GLN A 54 -32.84 12.13 -4.28
N ALA A 55 -33.65 12.24 -3.22
CA ALA A 55 -34.05 11.13 -2.37
C ALA A 55 -34.71 10.01 -3.21
N CYS A 56 -35.80 10.32 -3.92
CA CYS A 56 -36.53 9.34 -4.72
C CYS A 56 -35.66 8.72 -5.83
N ARG A 57 -34.82 9.53 -6.50
CA ARG A 57 -33.93 9.02 -7.54
C ARG A 57 -32.87 8.07 -6.97
N ALA A 58 -32.31 8.39 -5.79
CA ALA A 58 -31.36 7.54 -5.12
C ALA A 58 -31.96 6.18 -4.74
N VAL A 59 -33.20 6.16 -4.20
CA VAL A 59 -33.91 4.91 -3.87
C VAL A 59 -34.10 4.05 -5.13
N HIS A 60 -34.61 4.63 -6.21
CA HIS A 60 -34.84 3.91 -7.46
C HIS A 60 -33.54 3.34 -8.07
N ILE A 61 -32.47 4.13 -8.11
CA ILE A 61 -31.21 3.69 -8.72
C ILE A 61 -30.48 2.66 -7.85
N LEU A 62 -30.48 2.83 -6.53
CA LEU A 62 -29.93 1.84 -5.61
C LEU A 62 -30.74 0.54 -5.68
N GLY A 63 -32.05 0.66 -5.60
CA GLY A 63 -32.98 -0.47 -5.68
C GLY A 63 -32.84 -1.25 -6.98
N GLY A 64 -32.78 -0.58 -8.13
CA GLY A 64 -32.64 -1.30 -9.39
C GLY A 64 -31.27 -1.97 -9.55
N LEU A 65 -30.20 -1.43 -8.95
CA LEU A 65 -28.92 -2.13 -8.85
C LEU A 65 -29.05 -3.41 -8.00
N MET A 66 -29.78 -3.35 -6.89
CA MET A 66 -30.02 -4.49 -6.01
C MET A 66 -30.91 -5.56 -6.65
N THR A 67 -31.97 -5.15 -7.36
CA THR A 67 -32.96 -6.05 -7.97
C THR A 67 -32.44 -6.69 -9.26
N TYR A 68 -31.86 -5.89 -10.16
CA TYR A 68 -31.53 -6.33 -11.53
C TYR A 68 -30.02 -6.41 -11.80
N GLY A 69 -29.19 -6.00 -10.85
CA GLY A 69 -27.73 -6.07 -10.95
C GLY A 69 -27.11 -4.97 -11.81
N SER A 70 -25.78 -4.98 -11.86
CA SER A 70 -25.00 -3.90 -12.49
C SER A 70 -25.00 -3.91 -14.02
N ALA A 71 -25.49 -4.98 -14.65
CA ALA A 71 -25.66 -5.05 -16.10
C ALA A 71 -26.92 -4.31 -16.58
N GLN A 72 -27.91 -4.11 -15.70
CA GLN A 72 -29.15 -3.44 -16.04
C GLN A 72 -28.93 -1.96 -16.35
N ARG A 73 -29.59 -1.48 -17.41
CA ARG A 73 -29.48 -0.09 -17.87
C ARG A 73 -30.74 0.68 -17.53
N ALA A 74 -30.58 1.90 -17.05
CA ALA A 74 -31.72 2.76 -16.67
C ALA A 74 -32.67 3.06 -17.84
N ALA A 75 -32.19 3.03 -19.09
CA ALA A 75 -33.01 3.25 -20.28
C ALA A 75 -33.89 2.04 -20.66
N GLU A 76 -33.62 0.87 -20.10
CA GLU A 76 -34.36 -0.38 -20.33
C GLU A 76 -35.33 -0.70 -19.18
N MET A 77 -35.37 0.15 -18.16
CA MET A 77 -36.24 -0.02 -16.99
C MET A 77 -37.67 0.43 -17.33
N THR A 78 -38.63 -0.47 -17.19
CA THR A 78 -40.06 -0.15 -17.28
C THR A 78 -40.57 0.49 -15.99
N GLU A 79 -41.80 1.04 -16.01
CA GLU A 79 -42.44 1.58 -14.79
C GLU A 79 -42.58 0.52 -13.69
N ASP A 80 -42.96 -0.71 -14.07
CA ASP A 80 -43.06 -1.83 -13.13
C ASP A 80 -41.70 -2.16 -12.50
N MET A 81 -40.64 -2.11 -13.29
CA MET A 81 -39.29 -2.33 -12.78
C MET A 81 -38.83 -1.22 -11.84
N TRP A 82 -39.22 0.04 -12.11
CA TRP A 82 -38.93 1.15 -11.21
C TRP A 82 -39.70 1.06 -9.89
N ASP A 83 -40.96 0.61 -9.92
CA ASP A 83 -41.74 0.36 -8.69
C ASP A 83 -41.09 -0.75 -7.84
N GLU A 84 -40.73 -1.88 -8.45
CA GLU A 84 -40.04 -2.99 -7.78
C GLU A 84 -38.68 -2.57 -7.22
N ALA A 85 -37.91 -1.79 -7.99
CA ALA A 85 -36.66 -1.19 -7.54
C ALA A 85 -36.90 -0.29 -6.31
N GLY A 86 -37.91 0.59 -6.37
CA GLY A 86 -38.27 1.47 -5.25
C GLY A 86 -38.58 0.70 -3.97
N ARG A 87 -39.36 -0.39 -4.09
CA ARG A 87 -39.68 -1.29 -2.97
C ARG A 87 -38.44 -2.00 -2.42
N THR A 88 -37.54 -2.44 -3.29
CA THR A 88 -36.30 -3.13 -2.90
C THR A 88 -35.32 -2.19 -2.21
N GLY A 89 -35.19 -0.96 -2.69
CA GLY A 89 -34.27 0.04 -2.13
C GLY A 89 -34.79 0.68 -0.83
N TRP A 90 -36.11 0.74 -0.63
CA TRP A 90 -36.74 1.43 0.49
C TRP A 90 -36.22 1.03 1.88
N PRO A 91 -36.14 -0.27 2.24
CA PRO A 91 -35.67 -0.67 3.57
C PRO A 91 -34.25 -0.15 3.86
N VAL A 92 -33.36 -0.18 2.87
CA VAL A 92 -31.96 0.24 3.02
C VAL A 92 -31.86 1.74 3.29
N VAL A 93 -32.56 2.56 2.50
CA VAL A 93 -32.49 4.03 2.67
C VAL A 93 -33.22 4.52 3.91
N ARG A 94 -34.26 3.79 4.35
CA ARG A 94 -34.97 4.05 5.60
C ARG A 94 -34.04 3.84 6.81
N ASP A 95 -33.21 2.81 6.76
CA ASP A 95 -32.28 2.46 7.84
C ASP A 95 -31.04 3.39 7.86
N GLY A 96 -30.85 4.20 6.82
CA GLY A 96 -29.96 5.36 6.81
C GLY A 96 -28.62 5.14 6.10
N GLU A 97 -27.68 6.08 6.30
CA GLU A 97 -26.41 6.13 5.58
C GLU A 97 -25.57 4.86 5.75
N ASP A 98 -25.49 4.32 6.97
CA ASP A 98 -24.66 3.14 7.26
C ASP A 98 -25.14 1.90 6.48
N ALA A 99 -26.46 1.69 6.40
CA ALA A 99 -27.04 0.59 5.62
C ALA A 99 -26.78 0.76 4.12
N ILE A 100 -26.86 1.99 3.60
CA ILE A 100 -26.50 2.29 2.20
C ILE A 100 -25.03 1.98 1.96
N ARG A 101 -24.13 2.44 2.85
CA ARG A 101 -22.68 2.20 2.76
C ARG A 101 -22.36 0.71 2.77
N GLU A 102 -23.03 -0.07 3.61
CA GLU A 102 -22.87 -1.52 3.70
C GLU A 102 -23.25 -2.22 2.38
N ILE A 103 -24.40 -1.88 1.79
CA ILE A 103 -24.85 -2.45 0.51
C ILE A 103 -23.88 -2.10 -0.62
N ILE A 104 -23.44 -0.84 -0.71
CA ILE A 104 -22.48 -0.40 -1.73
C ILE A 104 -21.12 -1.10 -1.56
N SER A 105 -20.64 -1.24 -0.32
CA SER A 105 -19.40 -1.96 0.00
C SER A 105 -19.49 -3.44 -0.38
N THR A 106 -20.56 -4.11 0.03
CA THR A 106 -20.82 -5.52 -0.27
C THR A 106 -20.88 -5.77 -1.77
N GLN A 107 -21.60 -4.92 -2.51
CA GLN A 107 -21.70 -5.02 -3.95
C GLN A 107 -20.32 -4.86 -4.64
N LEU A 108 -19.51 -3.91 -4.19
CA LEU A 108 -18.18 -3.69 -4.74
C LEU A 108 -17.23 -4.86 -4.47
N LEU A 109 -17.19 -5.32 -3.21
CA LEU A 109 -16.32 -6.42 -2.79
C LEU A 109 -16.70 -7.74 -3.47
N SER A 110 -18.00 -8.01 -3.61
CA SER A 110 -18.51 -9.16 -4.37
C SER A 110 -18.08 -9.11 -5.83
N ALA A 111 -18.19 -7.93 -6.47
CA ALA A 111 -17.74 -7.74 -7.85
C ALA A 111 -16.22 -7.90 -8.01
N ILE A 112 -15.42 -7.39 -7.07
CA ILE A 112 -13.96 -7.58 -7.05
C ILE A 112 -13.62 -9.07 -6.97
N LYS A 113 -14.26 -9.79 -6.04
CA LYS A 113 -14.05 -11.23 -5.84
C LYS A 113 -14.42 -12.04 -7.09
N LYS A 114 -15.51 -11.69 -7.76
CA LYS A 114 -15.98 -12.37 -8.98
C LYS A 114 -15.11 -12.08 -10.20
N ASN A 115 -14.73 -10.82 -10.42
CA ASN A 115 -14.04 -10.38 -11.64
C ASN A 115 -12.50 -10.45 -11.53
N GLY A 116 -11.98 -10.69 -10.32
CA GLY A 116 -10.55 -10.69 -10.06
C GLY A 116 -9.92 -9.30 -10.16
N HIS A 117 -10.67 -8.20 -10.32
CA HIS A 117 -10.12 -6.85 -10.34
C HIS A 117 -11.17 -5.80 -9.94
N PRO A 118 -10.74 -4.68 -9.33
CA PRO A 118 -11.65 -3.61 -8.95
C PRO A 118 -12.09 -2.78 -10.15
N SER A 119 -13.39 -2.81 -10.44
CA SER A 119 -14.03 -1.97 -11.44
C SER A 119 -15.34 -1.41 -10.89
N PRO A 120 -15.34 -0.21 -10.27
CA PRO A 120 -16.55 0.42 -9.75
C PRO A 120 -17.64 0.60 -10.80
N ARG A 121 -17.26 0.92 -12.04
CA ARG A 121 -18.19 1.02 -13.18
C ARG A 121 -18.93 -0.29 -13.41
N ASN A 122 -18.22 -1.42 -13.40
CA ASN A 122 -18.84 -2.74 -13.61
C ASN A 122 -19.58 -3.23 -12.36
N ALA A 123 -19.16 -2.81 -11.16
CA ALA A 123 -19.80 -3.20 -9.91
C ALA A 123 -21.16 -2.51 -9.70
N PHE A 124 -21.28 -1.26 -10.13
CA PHE A 124 -22.44 -0.42 -9.83
C PHE A 124 -23.30 -0.06 -11.05
N GLY A 125 -22.81 -0.27 -12.28
CA GLY A 125 -23.64 -0.16 -13.48
C GLY A 125 -24.31 1.20 -13.63
N MET A 126 -25.65 1.20 -13.70
CA MET A 126 -26.45 2.43 -13.81
C MET A 126 -26.27 3.41 -12.65
N LEU A 127 -25.95 2.94 -11.44
CA LEU A 127 -25.62 3.83 -10.32
C LEU A 127 -24.36 4.63 -10.61
N TYR A 128 -23.28 3.96 -11.04
CA TYR A 128 -22.07 4.66 -11.45
C TYR A 128 -22.32 5.57 -12.65
N GLY A 129 -23.10 5.11 -13.63
CA GLY A 129 -23.46 5.90 -14.81
C GLY A 129 -24.18 7.20 -14.46
N TRP A 130 -25.14 7.15 -13.54
CA TRP A 130 -25.86 8.32 -13.04
C TRP A 130 -24.94 9.29 -12.30
N LEU A 131 -24.10 8.79 -11.39
CA LEU A 131 -23.20 9.62 -10.58
C LEU A 131 -22.01 10.20 -11.37
N PHE A 132 -21.59 9.55 -12.45
CA PHE A 132 -20.44 9.95 -13.26
C PHE A 132 -20.81 10.89 -14.42
N ALA A 133 -22.09 11.05 -14.74
CA ALA A 133 -22.52 11.83 -15.90
C ALA A 133 -21.94 13.27 -15.84
N SER A 134 -21.10 13.62 -16.81
CA SER A 134 -20.36 14.89 -16.88
C SER A 134 -21.24 16.14 -16.99
N LYS A 135 -22.53 15.94 -17.26
CA LYS A 135 -23.59 16.95 -17.30
C LYS A 135 -24.71 16.58 -16.33
N LEU A 136 -24.39 16.30 -15.08
CA LEU A 136 -25.40 16.30 -14.02
C LEU A 136 -26.03 17.70 -13.99
N SER A 137 -27.22 17.83 -14.57
CA SER A 137 -27.99 19.08 -14.55
C SER A 137 -28.44 19.43 -13.13
N LYS A 138 -28.43 18.45 -12.23
CA LYS A 138 -28.74 18.57 -10.82
C LYS A 138 -27.74 17.76 -9.99
N ASP A 139 -27.45 18.26 -8.80
CA ASP A 139 -26.67 17.52 -7.81
C ASP A 139 -27.40 16.20 -7.45
N PRO A 140 -26.72 15.03 -7.47
CA PRO A 140 -27.35 13.75 -7.15
C PRO A 140 -27.56 13.50 -5.65
N GLY A 141 -27.10 14.41 -4.79
CA GLY A 141 -27.25 14.31 -3.34
C GLY A 141 -26.16 13.48 -2.63
N PRO A 142 -26.31 13.23 -1.32
CA PRO A 142 -25.34 12.58 -0.45
C PRO A 142 -24.88 11.17 -0.90
N ILE A 143 -25.70 10.44 -1.67
CA ILE A 143 -25.32 9.11 -2.16
C ILE A 143 -24.02 9.13 -2.99
N ARG A 144 -23.71 10.26 -3.65
CA ARG A 144 -22.46 10.41 -4.41
C ARG A 144 -21.23 10.30 -3.53
N ASP A 145 -21.27 10.94 -2.36
CA ASP A 145 -20.15 10.94 -1.42
C ASP A 145 -20.01 9.56 -0.75
N ILE A 146 -21.12 8.89 -0.39
CA ILE A 146 -21.10 7.51 0.12
C ILE A 146 -20.42 6.55 -0.88
N VAL A 147 -20.86 6.57 -2.15
CA VAL A 147 -20.28 5.70 -3.19
C VAL A 147 -18.82 6.04 -3.43
N ARG A 148 -18.46 7.33 -3.42
CA ARG A 148 -17.07 7.77 -3.57
C ARG A 148 -16.20 7.22 -2.44
N ASP A 149 -16.62 7.38 -1.19
CA ASP A 149 -15.85 6.93 -0.04
C ASP A 149 -15.61 5.42 -0.09
N VAL A 150 -16.64 4.63 -0.40
CA VAL A 150 -16.50 3.18 -0.56
C VAL A 150 -15.49 2.81 -1.65
N ILE A 151 -15.47 3.55 -2.77
CA ILE A 151 -14.48 3.33 -3.83
C ILE A 151 -13.07 3.68 -3.31
N VAL A 152 -12.90 4.83 -2.64
CA VAL A 152 -11.61 5.26 -2.08
C VAL A 152 -11.08 4.25 -1.07
N ASP A 153 -11.96 3.65 -0.28
CA ASP A 153 -11.62 2.70 0.75
C ASP A 153 -11.29 1.30 0.24
N ASN A 154 -11.60 0.94 -1.01
CA ASN A 154 -11.51 -0.44 -1.49
C ASN A 154 -10.81 -0.58 -2.86
N VAL A 155 -10.53 0.51 -3.56
CA VAL A 155 -9.98 0.49 -4.93
C VAL A 155 -8.64 1.23 -4.98
N PRO A 156 -7.63 0.68 -5.67
CA PRO A 156 -6.39 1.41 -5.93
C PRO A 156 -6.68 2.63 -6.81
N LEU A 157 -6.33 3.81 -6.33
CA LEU A 157 -6.55 5.07 -7.03
C LEU A 157 -5.22 5.82 -7.22
N VAL A 158 -5.23 6.80 -8.11
CA VAL A 158 -4.06 7.63 -8.39
C VAL A 158 -4.29 9.04 -7.84
N PRO A 159 -3.31 9.66 -7.14
CA PRO A 159 -3.39 11.07 -6.79
C PRO A 159 -3.61 11.92 -8.04
N GLY A 160 -4.53 12.88 -7.98
CA GLY A 160 -4.93 13.70 -9.12
C GLY A 160 -6.08 13.13 -9.95
N GLN A 161 -6.47 11.88 -9.77
CA GLN A 161 -7.59 11.29 -10.49
C GLN A 161 -8.91 11.95 -10.06
N MET A 162 -9.73 12.36 -11.03
CA MET A 162 -11.11 12.79 -10.77
C MET A 162 -12.01 11.57 -10.53
N LEU A 163 -12.71 11.54 -9.40
CA LEU A 163 -13.66 10.49 -9.04
C LEU A 163 -14.97 11.14 -8.56
N LEU A 164 -16.07 10.89 -9.27
CA LEU A 164 -17.41 11.39 -8.91
C LEU A 164 -17.41 12.89 -8.53
N GLY A 165 -16.77 13.73 -9.34
CA GLY A 165 -16.79 15.19 -9.20
C GLY A 165 -15.71 15.81 -8.31
N LYS A 166 -14.92 15.02 -7.56
CA LYS A 166 -13.83 15.52 -6.70
C LYS A 166 -12.50 14.85 -7.06
N GLN A 167 -11.40 15.59 -6.96
CA GLN A 167 -10.05 15.06 -7.15
C GLN A 167 -9.64 14.16 -5.97
N ILE A 168 -8.89 13.10 -6.23
CA ILE A 168 -8.28 12.26 -5.20
C ILE A 168 -6.93 12.87 -4.81
N THR A 169 -6.74 13.20 -3.54
CA THR A 169 -5.47 13.75 -3.02
C THR A 169 -4.62 12.66 -2.39
N THR A 170 -5.20 11.89 -1.48
CA THR A 170 -4.52 10.85 -0.69
C THR A 170 -5.27 9.52 -0.82
N PRO A 171 -4.99 8.73 -1.87
CA PRO A 171 -5.59 7.41 -2.01
C PRO A 171 -5.08 6.49 -0.91
N ARG A 172 -5.99 5.73 -0.28
CA ARG A 172 -5.64 4.72 0.72
C ARG A 172 -4.85 3.56 0.09
N PHE A 173 -5.30 3.15 -1.08
CA PHE A 173 -4.74 2.05 -1.83
C PHE A 173 -4.10 2.53 -3.13
N ALA A 174 -2.95 1.94 -3.47
CA ALA A 174 -2.28 2.16 -4.75
C ALA A 174 -1.91 0.81 -5.38
N SER A 175 -1.81 0.79 -6.71
CA SER A 175 -1.32 -0.40 -7.41
C SER A 175 0.18 -0.57 -7.16
N ILE A 176 0.65 -1.83 -7.04
CA ILE A 176 2.09 -2.11 -6.92
C ILE A 176 2.88 -1.46 -8.06
N THR A 177 2.35 -1.46 -9.28
CA THR A 177 3.02 -0.84 -10.43
C THR A 177 3.20 0.68 -10.25
N SER A 178 2.18 1.37 -9.76
CA SER A 178 2.25 2.80 -9.45
C SER A 178 3.27 3.08 -8.34
N ILE A 179 3.25 2.26 -7.28
CA ILE A 179 4.20 2.36 -6.17
C ILE A 179 5.62 2.10 -6.68
N ALA A 180 5.86 0.99 -7.39
CA ALA A 180 7.16 0.63 -7.93
C ALA A 180 7.73 1.74 -8.82
N LYS A 181 6.90 2.35 -9.67
CA LYS A 181 7.30 3.48 -10.51
C LYS A 181 7.66 4.71 -9.68
N ALA A 182 6.85 5.07 -8.69
CA ALA A 182 7.09 6.22 -7.83
C ALA A 182 8.34 6.04 -6.96
N GLU A 183 8.63 4.81 -6.55
CA GLU A 183 9.73 4.46 -5.65
C GLU A 183 10.99 4.01 -6.40
N HIS A 184 11.00 4.08 -7.73
CA HIS A 184 12.09 3.62 -8.61
C HIS A 184 12.52 2.16 -8.37
N LEU A 185 11.55 1.29 -8.06
CA LEU A 185 11.76 -0.15 -7.84
C LEU A 185 11.22 -0.97 -9.01
N HIS A 186 11.76 -2.18 -9.18
CA HIS A 186 11.20 -3.15 -10.14
C HIS A 186 9.94 -3.81 -9.54
N SER A 187 8.83 -3.83 -10.28
CA SER A 187 7.52 -4.30 -9.76
C SER A 187 7.57 -5.71 -9.17
N LYS A 188 8.26 -6.67 -9.82
CA LYS A 188 8.41 -8.04 -9.29
C LYS A 188 9.12 -8.10 -7.94
N THR A 189 10.08 -7.22 -7.70
CA THR A 189 10.82 -7.16 -6.44
C THR A 189 9.90 -6.64 -5.34
N LEU A 190 9.18 -5.55 -5.62
CA LEU A 190 8.22 -4.97 -4.69
C LEU A 190 7.09 -5.94 -4.33
N THR A 191 6.51 -6.64 -5.32
CA THR A 191 5.51 -7.69 -5.06
C THR A 191 6.03 -8.72 -4.06
N LYS A 192 7.23 -9.27 -4.29
CA LYS A 192 7.78 -10.30 -3.40
C LYS A 192 8.03 -9.81 -1.97
N ILE A 193 8.43 -8.56 -1.81
CA ILE A 193 8.63 -7.95 -0.48
C ILE A 193 7.31 -7.80 0.25
N LEU A 194 6.27 -7.31 -0.44
CA LEU A 194 4.95 -7.12 0.14
C LEU A 194 4.26 -8.46 0.46
N GLU A 195 4.47 -9.49 -0.37
CA GLU A 195 4.00 -10.86 -0.13
C GLU A 195 4.61 -11.42 1.16
N LEU A 196 5.93 -11.33 1.29
CA LEU A 196 6.63 -11.87 2.45
C LEU A 196 6.24 -11.17 3.76
N ALA A 197 5.92 -9.88 3.69
CA ALA A 197 5.47 -9.11 4.84
C ALA A 197 3.98 -9.28 5.16
N GLY A 198 3.23 -10.10 4.39
CA GLY A 198 1.80 -10.31 4.59
C GLY A 198 0.93 -9.08 4.30
N VAL A 199 1.49 -8.06 3.63
CA VAL A 199 0.73 -6.88 3.17
C VAL A 199 -0.18 -7.26 2.01
N ILE A 200 0.22 -8.29 1.25
CA ILE A 200 -0.56 -8.90 0.17
C ILE A 200 -0.51 -10.43 0.36
N ASN A 201 -1.65 -11.10 0.21
CA ASN A 201 -1.75 -12.54 0.44
C ASN A 201 -1.82 -13.31 -0.89
N GLU A 202 -0.95 -14.31 -1.09
CA GLU A 202 -0.98 -15.22 -2.25
C GLU A 202 -2.23 -16.13 -2.29
N THR A 203 -2.92 -16.35 -1.16
CA THR A 203 -4.07 -17.26 -1.05
C THR A 203 -5.36 -16.72 -1.65
N GLU A 204 -5.42 -15.44 -1.98
CA GLU A 204 -6.39 -14.88 -2.91
C GLU A 204 -5.63 -14.30 -4.09
N PRO A 205 -5.08 -15.14 -4.99
CA PRO A 205 -4.66 -14.64 -6.26
C PRO A 205 -5.96 -14.24 -6.94
N LEU A 206 -6.23 -12.94 -6.97
CA LEU A 206 -7.18 -12.31 -7.87
C LEU A 206 -6.78 -12.76 -9.29
N LYS A 207 -7.27 -13.94 -9.69
CA LYS A 207 -6.94 -14.62 -10.95
C LYS A 207 -7.29 -13.64 -12.07
N GLY A 208 -6.27 -12.97 -12.60
CA GLY A 208 -6.38 -12.07 -13.74
C GLY A 208 -6.05 -10.59 -13.50
N ALA A 209 -5.82 -10.12 -12.27
CA ALA A 209 -5.39 -8.73 -12.05
C ALA A 209 -3.87 -8.59 -11.94
N PRO A 210 -3.20 -7.88 -12.87
CA PRO A 210 -1.85 -7.37 -12.65
C PRO A 210 -1.79 -6.25 -11.58
N ASN A 211 -2.92 -5.89 -10.95
CA ASN A 211 -3.06 -4.77 -10.04
C ASN A 211 -3.25 -5.26 -8.60
N VAL A 212 -2.21 -5.90 -8.05
CA VAL A 212 -2.17 -6.14 -6.60
C VAL A 212 -2.25 -4.78 -5.89
N VAL A 213 -3.13 -4.71 -4.90
CA VAL A 213 -3.49 -3.51 -4.16
C VAL A 213 -2.74 -3.52 -2.84
N ALA A 214 -1.93 -2.50 -2.58
CA ALA A 214 -1.23 -2.37 -1.31
C ALA A 214 -1.70 -1.12 -0.58
N ASP A 215 -1.89 -1.26 0.73
CA ASP A 215 -1.99 -0.12 1.64
C ASP A 215 -0.62 0.58 1.66
N TYR A 216 -0.54 1.76 1.06
CA TYR A 216 0.73 2.45 0.89
C TYR A 216 1.35 2.81 2.25
N ALA A 217 0.55 3.11 3.27
CA ALA A 217 1.05 3.43 4.59
C ALA A 217 1.74 2.22 5.25
N LYS A 218 1.18 1.02 5.08
CA LYS A 218 1.81 -0.24 5.54
C LYS A 218 3.00 -0.67 4.68
N ALA A 219 2.96 -0.39 3.38
CA ALA A 219 4.02 -0.75 2.44
C ALA A 219 5.26 0.14 2.57
N LYS A 220 5.11 1.42 2.95
CA LYS A 220 6.19 2.42 2.94
C LYS A 220 7.44 2.01 3.74
N PRO A 221 7.35 1.52 4.99
CA PRO A 221 8.55 1.08 5.73
C PRO A 221 9.29 -0.08 5.04
N LEU A 222 8.55 -0.98 4.39
CA LEU A 222 9.11 -2.13 3.67
C LEU A 222 9.79 -1.71 2.37
N ILE A 223 9.19 -0.75 1.66
CA ILE A 223 9.76 -0.14 0.45
C ILE A 223 11.09 0.53 0.77
N GLU A 224 11.16 1.32 1.85
CA GLU A 224 12.40 1.99 2.25
C GLU A 224 13.50 0.98 2.57
N ARG A 225 13.18 -0.11 3.28
CA ARG A 225 14.13 -1.21 3.52
C ARG A 225 14.59 -1.87 2.22
N ALA A 226 13.69 -2.05 1.27
CA ALA A 226 14.00 -2.66 -0.01
C ALA A 226 14.91 -1.80 -0.90
N LYS A 227 14.76 -0.47 -0.86
CA LYS A 227 15.63 0.46 -1.61
C LYS A 227 17.08 0.32 -1.20
N HIS A 228 17.33 0.07 0.08
CA HIS A 228 18.67 -0.14 0.61
C HIS A 228 19.11 -1.61 0.56
N ALA A 229 18.36 -2.52 -0.06
CA ALA A 229 18.72 -3.93 -0.12
C ALA A 229 19.86 -4.20 -1.10
N THR A 230 21.03 -4.53 -0.56
CA THR A 230 22.20 -4.92 -1.34
C THR A 230 22.36 -6.45 -1.30
N PRO A 231 22.39 -7.15 -2.45
CA PRO A 231 22.70 -8.59 -2.46
C PRO A 231 24.05 -8.86 -1.82
N VAL A 232 24.13 -9.82 -0.88
CA VAL A 232 25.37 -10.24 -0.18
C VAL A 232 26.49 -10.55 -1.17
N THR A 233 26.15 -11.03 -2.38
CA THR A 233 27.15 -11.34 -3.42
C THR A 233 27.90 -10.13 -3.97
N ARG A 234 27.33 -8.91 -3.88
CA ARG A 234 27.98 -7.66 -4.32
C ARG A 234 28.80 -6.98 -3.22
N VAL A 235 28.54 -7.34 -1.96
CA VAL A 235 29.17 -6.72 -0.80
C VAL A 235 30.71 -6.85 -0.79
N PRO A 236 31.31 -8.01 -1.16
CA PRO A 236 32.76 -8.12 -1.31
C PRO A 236 33.37 -7.04 -2.20
N ASP A 237 32.78 -6.81 -3.39
CA ASP A 237 33.28 -5.83 -4.35
C ASP A 237 33.12 -4.40 -3.83
N MET A 238 31.99 -4.10 -3.17
CA MET A 238 31.71 -2.76 -2.62
C MET A 238 32.63 -2.38 -1.46
N LEU A 239 33.06 -3.36 -0.67
CA LEU A 239 33.93 -3.15 0.48
C LEU A 239 35.41 -3.42 0.17
N SER A 240 35.75 -3.78 -1.07
CA SER A 240 37.07 -4.32 -1.45
C SER A 240 37.55 -5.40 -0.44
N ALA A 241 36.66 -6.35 -0.14
CA ALA A 241 36.78 -7.31 0.94
C ALA A 241 36.65 -8.75 0.44
N SER A 242 37.28 -9.69 1.14
CA SER A 242 37.09 -11.12 0.88
C SER A 242 35.75 -11.63 1.45
N ARG A 243 35.23 -12.74 0.91
CA ARG A 243 33.99 -13.37 1.44
C ARG A 243 34.07 -13.73 2.93
N PRO A 244 35.19 -14.29 3.45
CA PRO A 244 35.36 -14.51 4.89
C PRO A 244 35.29 -13.23 5.72
N LEU A 245 35.85 -12.11 5.21
CA LEU A 245 35.77 -10.81 5.89
C LEU A 245 34.32 -10.32 5.97
N VAL A 246 33.57 -10.42 4.87
CA VAL A 246 32.14 -10.08 4.85
C VAL A 246 31.33 -10.95 5.82
N ALA A 247 31.63 -12.25 5.91
CA ALA A 247 30.98 -13.15 6.87
C ALA A 247 31.24 -12.72 8.32
N ALA A 248 32.50 -12.40 8.66
CA ALA A 248 32.87 -11.92 10.00
C ALA A 248 32.22 -10.58 10.33
N LEU A 249 32.09 -9.66 9.37
CA LEU A 249 31.37 -8.40 9.59
C LEU A 249 29.88 -8.59 9.86
N ILE A 250 29.25 -9.60 9.24
CA ILE A 250 27.85 -9.95 9.52
C ILE A 250 27.73 -10.52 10.93
N GLU A 251 28.64 -11.41 11.32
CA GLU A 251 28.67 -12.03 12.64
C GLU A 251 28.91 -11.00 13.76
N LEU A 252 29.78 -10.03 13.53
CA LEU A 252 30.04 -8.90 14.42
C LEU A 252 28.89 -7.87 14.47
N GLY A 253 27.84 -8.04 13.64
CA GLY A 253 26.70 -7.12 13.56
C GLY A 253 27.00 -5.79 12.85
N GLN A 254 28.19 -5.64 12.26
CA GLN A 254 28.56 -4.44 11.48
C GLN A 254 27.82 -4.39 10.14
N LEU A 255 27.59 -5.55 9.51
CA LEU A 255 26.73 -5.67 8.33
C LEU A 255 25.40 -6.31 8.74
N ARG A 256 24.34 -5.51 8.74
CA ARG A 256 23.01 -5.93 9.19
C ARG A 256 22.25 -6.59 8.05
N ARG A 257 21.65 -7.76 8.30
CA ARG A 257 20.77 -8.39 7.30
C ARG A 257 19.41 -7.71 7.33
N ILE A 258 18.77 -7.60 6.17
CA ILE A 258 17.41 -7.07 6.11
C ILE A 258 16.40 -7.97 6.84
N GLN A 259 16.77 -9.22 7.15
CA GLN A 259 15.94 -10.17 7.88
C GLN A 259 15.96 -10.05 9.41
N ASP A 260 16.88 -9.30 10.02
CA ASP A 260 16.99 -9.25 11.49
C ASP A 260 15.85 -8.46 12.16
N HIS A 261 14.86 -8.01 11.39
CA HIS A 261 13.54 -7.66 11.88
C HIS A 261 12.54 -8.74 11.43
N ASP A 262 11.91 -9.40 12.41
CA ASP A 262 11.05 -10.61 12.44
C ASP A 262 10.10 -10.98 11.26
N GLU A 263 10.00 -10.19 10.19
CA GLU A 263 8.87 -10.24 9.26
C GLU A 263 9.14 -10.93 7.90
N LEU A 264 10.39 -11.27 7.52
CA LEU A 264 10.70 -11.72 6.14
C LEU A 264 11.36 -13.10 6.04
N LYS A 265 10.58 -14.19 6.08
CA LYS A 265 11.06 -15.59 5.98
C LYS A 265 11.23 -16.11 4.52
N SER A 266 12.09 -15.53 3.68
CA SER A 266 12.60 -16.18 2.43
C SER A 266 13.76 -15.40 1.78
N LYS A 267 14.28 -15.87 0.63
CA LYS A 267 15.46 -15.47 -0.21
C LYS A 267 16.05 -14.04 -0.09
N VAL A 268 15.30 -13.06 0.41
CA VAL A 268 15.73 -11.72 0.87
C VAL A 268 16.74 -11.80 2.03
N GLY A 269 16.84 -12.91 2.76
CA GLY A 269 17.91 -13.16 3.76
C GLY A 269 19.33 -13.17 3.28
N LYS A 270 19.51 -13.13 1.96
CA LYS A 270 20.82 -12.93 1.32
C LYS A 270 21.07 -11.45 1.00
N ALA A 271 20.30 -10.51 1.52
CA ALA A 271 20.52 -9.08 1.33
C ALA A 271 20.99 -8.42 2.63
N ILE A 272 21.99 -7.56 2.49
CA ILE A 272 22.50 -6.67 3.53
C ILE A 272 21.79 -5.33 3.39
N ASP A 273 21.51 -4.68 4.51
CA ASP A 273 21.08 -3.29 4.53
C ASP A 273 22.26 -2.41 4.10
N GLY A 274 22.17 -1.82 2.92
CA GLY A 274 23.20 -0.96 2.32
C GLY A 274 23.61 0.21 3.21
N ARG A 275 22.74 0.66 4.12
CA ARG A 275 23.09 1.68 5.12
C ARG A 275 24.19 1.21 6.06
N SER A 276 24.19 -0.08 6.42
CA SER A 276 25.26 -0.67 7.24
C SER A 276 26.59 -0.81 6.46
N ILE A 277 26.53 -0.99 5.13
CA ILE A 277 27.72 -0.95 4.27
C ILE A 277 28.30 0.47 4.27
N ASP A 278 27.45 1.49 4.10
CA ASP A 278 27.86 2.89 4.12
C ASP A 278 28.44 3.30 5.50
N GLU A 279 27.87 2.80 6.60
CA GLU A 279 28.40 3.00 7.95
C GLU A 279 29.81 2.41 8.11
N VAL A 280 30.03 1.18 7.63
CA VAL A 280 31.35 0.54 7.63
C VAL A 280 32.36 1.31 6.79
N LEU A 281 31.98 1.72 5.57
CA LEU A 281 32.86 2.52 4.72
C LEU A 281 33.20 3.87 5.38
N LYS A 282 32.21 4.58 5.93
CA LYS A 282 32.44 5.84 6.66
C LYS A 282 33.34 5.64 7.87
N PHE A 283 33.18 4.54 8.60
CA PHE A 283 34.05 4.21 9.72
C PHE A 283 35.50 4.07 9.25
N ILE A 284 35.75 3.26 8.22
CA ILE A 284 37.09 3.07 7.67
C ILE A 284 37.65 4.39 7.14
N GLU A 285 36.85 5.12 6.37
CA GLU A 285 37.32 6.30 5.65
C GLU A 285 37.56 7.50 6.55
N GLY A 286 36.78 7.66 7.62
CA GLY A 286 36.83 8.81 8.50
C GLY A 286 37.75 8.68 9.71
N ARG A 287 38.22 7.46 10.07
CA ARG A 287 39.00 7.24 11.31
C ARG A 287 40.49 7.06 11.13
N PHE A 288 40.93 6.52 10.00
CA PHE A 288 42.32 6.10 9.83
C PHE A 288 43.07 7.07 8.92
N GLU A 289 44.29 7.44 9.34
CA GLU A 289 45.17 8.32 8.58
C GLU A 289 45.58 7.67 7.25
N VAL A 290 45.58 8.45 6.17
CA VAL A 290 45.95 7.99 4.83
C VAL A 290 47.42 8.31 4.58
N LEU A 291 48.20 7.29 4.23
CA LEU A 291 49.64 7.39 3.98
C LEU A 291 50.00 6.88 2.57
N ASP A 292 50.94 7.58 1.92
CA ASP A 292 51.59 7.13 0.68
C ASP A 292 52.50 5.91 0.91
N VAL A 293 53.19 5.88 2.06
CA VAL A 293 54.11 4.81 2.44
C VAL A 293 53.75 4.32 3.83
N ILE A 294 53.40 3.04 3.92
CA ILE A 294 52.95 2.41 5.16
C ILE A 294 54.16 2.05 6.03
N PRO A 295 54.13 2.30 7.36
CA PRO A 295 55.25 1.98 8.24
C PRO A 295 55.57 0.48 8.24
N VAL A 296 56.88 0.16 8.30
CA VAL A 296 57.37 -1.23 8.30
C VAL A 296 56.68 -2.03 9.41
N GLY A 297 56.19 -3.22 9.06
CA GLY A 297 55.51 -4.13 9.99
C GLY A 297 53.99 -4.13 9.87
N HIS A 298 53.38 -3.12 9.24
CA HIS A 298 51.94 -3.13 8.97
C HIS A 298 51.62 -3.97 7.73
N VAL A 299 50.51 -4.70 7.79
CA VAL A 299 50.05 -5.60 6.74
C VAL A 299 48.53 -5.56 6.61
N HIS A 300 47.98 -6.05 5.50
CA HIS A 300 46.54 -6.23 5.35
C HIS A 300 45.97 -7.20 6.39
N LEU A 301 44.69 -7.05 6.73
CA LEU A 301 43.98 -7.86 7.73
C LEU A 301 44.16 -9.37 7.54
N ALA A 302 44.04 -9.88 6.31
CA ALA A 302 44.22 -11.31 6.04
C ALA A 302 45.64 -11.80 6.37
N LYS A 303 46.66 -10.98 6.08
CA LYS A 303 48.06 -11.31 6.40
C LYS A 303 48.35 -11.16 7.89
N ALA A 304 47.68 -10.24 8.57
CA ALA A 304 47.76 -10.11 10.03
C ALA A 304 47.18 -11.34 10.73
N ALA A 305 46.02 -11.84 10.29
CA ALA A 305 45.43 -13.08 10.78
C ALA A 305 46.37 -14.27 10.59
N GLU A 306 46.98 -14.42 9.41
CA GLU A 306 47.96 -15.50 9.14
C GLU A 306 49.18 -15.42 10.07
N LYS A 307 49.74 -14.22 10.28
CA LYS A 307 50.95 -14.02 11.09
C LYS A 307 50.72 -14.21 12.59
N THR A 308 49.55 -13.81 13.08
CA THR A 308 49.21 -13.85 14.51
C THR A 308 48.48 -15.13 14.92
N ARG A 309 47.94 -15.87 13.95
CA ARG A 309 46.99 -16.98 14.11
C ARG A 309 45.63 -16.58 14.71
N VAL A 310 45.41 -15.29 14.97
CA VAL A 310 44.15 -14.75 15.50
C VAL A 310 43.07 -14.76 14.41
N THR A 311 41.82 -15.06 14.78
CA THR A 311 40.69 -15.04 13.84
C THR A 311 40.48 -13.65 13.25
N LEU A 312 40.00 -13.61 12.01
CA LEU A 312 39.62 -12.35 11.38
C LEU A 312 38.48 -11.65 12.14
N LEU A 313 37.59 -12.42 12.77
CA LEU A 313 36.50 -11.91 13.60
C LEU A 313 37.06 -11.13 14.81
N ALA A 314 37.98 -11.72 15.58
CA ALA A 314 38.61 -11.05 16.73
C ALA A 314 39.41 -9.80 16.31
N ILE A 315 40.14 -9.84 15.19
CA ILE A 315 40.86 -8.66 14.68
C ILE A 315 39.89 -7.54 14.30
N LEU A 316 38.76 -7.87 13.66
CA LEU A 316 37.73 -6.89 13.32
C LEU A 316 37.04 -6.35 14.58
N GLU A 317 36.80 -7.18 15.59
CA GLU A 317 36.28 -6.72 16.88
C GLU A 317 37.20 -5.69 17.52
N LEU A 318 38.52 -5.95 17.58
CA LEU A 318 39.51 -4.99 18.07
C LEU A 318 39.54 -3.70 17.23
N LEU A 319 39.38 -3.82 15.91
CA LEU A 319 39.35 -2.68 14.98
C LEU A 319 38.11 -1.79 15.21
N PHE A 320 36.90 -2.35 15.20
CA PHE A 320 35.65 -1.62 15.39
C PHE A 320 35.45 -1.16 16.84
N GLY A 321 35.98 -1.91 17.81
CA GLY A 321 36.09 -1.53 19.21
C GLY A 321 37.11 -0.41 19.47
N GLN A 322 37.90 -0.01 18.45
CA GLN A 322 38.93 1.04 18.53
C GLN A 322 40.04 0.73 19.54
N HIS A 323 40.38 -0.55 19.69
CA HIS A 323 41.48 -1.01 20.54
C HIS A 323 42.83 -0.98 19.82
N LEU A 324 42.81 -1.03 18.47
CA LEU A 324 44.00 -0.86 17.63
C LEU A 324 44.26 0.62 17.38
N LYS A 325 45.42 1.13 17.81
CA LYS A 325 45.82 2.54 17.66
C LYS A 325 46.65 2.76 16.40
N ASN A 326 47.36 1.75 15.92
CA ASN A 326 48.26 1.83 14.77
C ASN A 326 47.59 1.21 13.54
N VAL A 327 46.52 1.87 13.08
CA VAL A 327 45.80 1.49 11.86
C VAL A 327 45.89 2.63 10.86
N TYR A 328 46.36 2.30 9.66
CA TYR A 328 46.56 3.25 8.58
C TYR A 328 45.81 2.82 7.33
N ARG A 329 45.59 3.78 6.44
CA ARG A 329 45.06 3.55 5.10
C ARG A 329 46.13 3.79 4.06
N LEU A 330 46.33 2.82 3.18
CA LEU A 330 47.17 2.97 2.00
C LEU A 330 46.45 3.87 0.99
N LYS A 331 47.14 4.92 0.52
CA LYS A 331 46.62 5.84 -0.50
C LYS A 331 46.32 5.10 -1.81
N ASP A 332 45.34 5.59 -2.55
CA ASP A 332 44.87 5.03 -3.83
C ASP A 332 44.23 3.63 -3.75
N HIS A 333 44.02 3.10 -2.54
CA HIS A 333 43.20 1.91 -2.28
C HIS A 333 41.89 2.28 -1.59
N HIS A 334 40.85 1.46 -1.80
CA HIS A 334 39.52 1.66 -1.26
C HIS A 334 39.11 0.53 -0.31
N GLY A 335 38.13 0.80 0.56
CA GLY A 335 37.56 -0.19 1.46
C GLY A 335 38.60 -0.88 2.35
N PHE A 336 38.41 -2.18 2.58
CA PHE A 336 39.29 -2.99 3.42
C PHE A 336 40.65 -3.31 2.80
N GLU A 337 40.78 -3.19 1.48
CA GLU A 337 42.08 -3.33 0.80
C GLU A 337 43.04 -2.22 1.23
N ALA A 338 42.53 -1.02 1.53
CA ALA A 338 43.35 0.09 2.03
C ALA A 338 43.82 -0.12 3.48
N VAL A 339 43.16 -0.97 4.27
CA VAL A 339 43.36 -1.04 5.72
C VAL A 339 44.62 -1.85 6.06
N MET A 340 45.53 -1.20 6.78
CA MET A 340 46.81 -1.74 7.21
C MET A 340 46.89 -1.74 8.73
N VAL A 341 47.15 -2.91 9.31
CA VAL A 341 47.19 -3.13 10.77
C VAL A 341 48.55 -3.70 11.20
N SER A 342 48.93 -3.50 12.45
CA SER A 342 50.16 -4.05 13.04
C SER A 342 49.91 -5.40 13.72
N PRO A 343 50.52 -6.51 13.23
CA PRO A 343 50.44 -7.81 13.90
C PRO A 343 50.96 -7.79 15.34
N THR A 344 51.97 -6.96 15.61
CA THR A 344 52.55 -6.81 16.96
C THR A 344 51.57 -6.12 17.91
N GLU A 345 50.81 -5.12 17.43
CA GLU A 345 49.77 -4.48 18.24
C GLU A 345 48.61 -5.44 18.52
N ILE A 346 48.18 -6.20 17.50
CA ILE A 346 47.14 -7.22 17.67
C ILE A 346 47.52 -8.21 18.76
N MET A 347 48.74 -8.77 18.71
CA MET A 347 49.21 -9.71 19.74
C MET A 347 49.25 -9.08 21.14
N LYS A 348 49.63 -7.81 21.27
CA LYS A 348 49.57 -7.11 22.56
C LYS A 348 48.15 -7.01 23.10
N CYS A 349 47.17 -6.72 22.25
CA CYS A 349 45.76 -6.70 22.64
C CYS A 349 45.18 -8.09 22.95
N ILE A 350 45.83 -9.17 22.52
CA ILE A 350 45.45 -10.54 22.88
C ILE A 350 46.12 -10.96 24.19
N GLU A 351 47.39 -10.58 24.41
CA GLU A 351 48.13 -10.82 25.65
C GLU A 351 47.55 -10.02 26.83
N ASP A 352 47.07 -8.81 26.56
CA ASP A 352 46.39 -7.92 27.52
C ASP A 352 45.03 -7.47 26.93
N PRO A 353 43.98 -8.32 27.02
CA PRO A 353 42.66 -8.06 26.45
C PRO A 353 42.00 -6.79 27.00
N PRO A 354 41.41 -5.94 26.15
CA PRO A 354 40.61 -4.80 26.59
C PRO A 354 39.44 -5.20 27.52
N ASP A 355 39.09 -4.32 28.46
CA ASP A 355 38.05 -4.56 29.47
C ASP A 355 36.67 -4.91 28.91
N ASN A 356 36.37 -4.53 27.66
CA ASN A 356 35.11 -4.78 26.96
C ASN A 356 35.25 -5.80 25.81
N ALA A 357 36.38 -6.49 25.69
CA ALA A 357 36.59 -7.49 24.65
C ALA A 357 35.76 -8.76 24.90
N SER A 358 35.38 -9.45 23.82
CA SER A 358 34.66 -10.71 23.87
C SER A 358 35.47 -11.83 24.52
N ASP A 359 34.76 -12.89 24.91
CA ASP A 359 35.39 -14.10 25.44
C ASP A 359 36.30 -14.79 24.42
N GLU A 360 36.06 -14.59 23.11
CA GLU A 360 36.93 -15.09 22.04
C GLU A 360 38.33 -14.44 22.10
N ILE A 361 38.40 -13.14 22.41
CA ILE A 361 39.66 -12.42 22.60
C ILE A 361 40.27 -12.76 23.97
N ARG A 362 39.48 -12.75 25.03
CA ARG A 362 39.96 -12.94 26.41
C ARG A 362 40.51 -14.33 26.70
N PHE A 363 39.90 -15.35 26.11
CA PHE A 363 40.30 -16.75 26.31
C PHE A 363 40.93 -17.35 25.06
N TRP A 364 41.59 -16.50 24.26
CA TRP A 364 42.27 -16.94 23.04
C TRP A 364 43.32 -18.02 23.35
N MET A 365 43.01 -19.26 22.98
CA MET A 365 43.91 -20.42 23.06
C MET A 365 44.24 -20.81 21.61
N GLY A 366 45.30 -20.21 21.07
CA GLY A 366 45.61 -20.21 19.63
C GLY A 366 45.99 -21.54 19.00
#